data_AF-A0A6N7SQ09-F1
#
_entry.id   AF-A0A6N7SQ09-F1
#
_cell.length_a   1.000
_cell.length_b   1.000
_cell.length_c   1.000
_cell.angle_alpha   90.00
_cell.angle_beta   90.00
_cell.angle_gamma   90.00
#
_symmetry.space_group_name_H-M   'P 1'
#
loop_
_entity.id
_entity.type
_entity.pdbx_description
1 polymer ?
#
loop_
_entity_poly.entity_id
_entity_poly.type
_entity_poly.pdbx_seq_one_letter_code
_entity_poly.pdbx_strand_id
1 'polypeptide(L)'
;MTKQSEYKPSEIIEDFINLIVQSHEEYETNMSIAKGYDKKTITWIHDFEVANNYDERCKLATALHKEREIRRKHKDRAKLFQKIHEFAGQERNKQVLKSLKWLLSEQRKQEEYLESDREFKHRVGDDGIGDTN
;
A
#
# COMPACT_ATOMS: atom_id res chain seq x y z
N MET A 1 20.74 21.61 -13.94
CA MET A 1 19.48 21.71 -13.17
C MET A 1 18.51 20.68 -13.73
N THR A 2 18.36 19.55 -13.03
CA THR A 2 17.49 18.45 -13.45
C THR A 2 16.03 18.88 -13.30
N LYS A 3 15.33 18.92 -14.43
CA LYS A 3 13.90 19.20 -14.57
C LYS A 3 13.15 18.21 -13.66
N GLN A 4 12.72 18.65 -12.48
CA GLN A 4 11.77 17.87 -11.69
C GLN A 4 10.51 17.77 -12.53
N SER A 5 10.07 16.55 -12.81
CA SER A 5 8.67 16.30 -13.14
C SER A 5 7.86 16.91 -12.00
N GLU A 6 7.12 17.98 -12.24
CA GLU A 6 6.27 18.62 -11.24
C GLU A 6 5.14 17.65 -10.89
N TYR A 7 5.40 16.73 -9.96
CA TYR A 7 4.35 15.90 -9.37
C TYR A 7 3.33 16.84 -8.76
N LYS A 8 2.05 16.66 -9.12
CA LYS A 8 0.99 17.41 -8.49
C LYS A 8 0.93 17.01 -7.01
N PRO A 9 0.63 17.95 -6.09
CA PRO A 9 0.46 17.61 -4.69
C PRO A 9 -0.53 16.45 -4.46
N SER A 10 -1.60 16.37 -5.26
CA SER A 10 -2.54 15.24 -5.22
C SER A 10 -1.90 13.88 -5.52
N GLU A 11 -0.96 13.79 -6.47
CA GLU A 11 -0.26 12.55 -6.83
C GLU A 11 0.61 12.05 -5.68
N ILE A 12 1.30 12.96 -4.98
CA ILE A 12 2.13 12.61 -3.82
C ILE A 12 1.27 12.06 -2.68
N ILE A 13 0.10 12.69 -2.42
CA ILE A 13 -0.84 12.23 -1.40
C ILE A 13 -1.43 10.87 -1.78
N GLU A 14 -1.76 10.68 -3.05
CA GLU A 14 -2.25 9.42 -3.59
C GLU A 14 -1.22 8.28 -3.45
N ASP A 15 0.03 8.52 -3.85
CA ASP A 15 1.12 7.55 -3.72
C ASP A 15 1.32 7.11 -2.26
N PHE A 16 1.24 8.05 -1.32
CA PHE A 16 1.31 7.73 0.10
C PHE A 16 0.13 6.90 0.58
N ILE A 17 -1.10 7.22 0.15
CA ILE A 17 -2.29 6.42 0.49
C ILE A 17 -2.17 5.02 -0.11
N ASN A 18 -1.70 4.91 -1.36
CA ASN A 18 -1.49 3.65 -2.06
C ASN A 18 -0.45 2.77 -1.35
N LEU A 19 0.65 3.36 -0.88
CA LEU A 19 1.65 2.66 -0.06
C LEU A 19 1.02 2.03 1.19
N ILE A 20 0.12 2.75 1.86
CA ILE A 20 -0.56 2.25 3.06
C ILE A 20 -1.47 1.08 2.73
N VAL A 21 -2.27 1.18 1.66
CA VAL A 21 -3.14 0.10 1.20
C VAL A 21 -2.32 -1.13 0.80
N GLN A 22 -1.29 -0.92 -0.02
CA GLN A 22 -0.37 -1.98 -0.45
C GLN A 22 0.31 -2.66 0.74
N SER A 23 0.70 -1.89 1.77
CA SER A 23 1.35 -2.45 2.94
C SER A 23 0.47 -3.48 3.67
N HIS A 24 -0.84 -3.27 3.66
CA HIS A 24 -1.78 -4.19 4.28
C HIS A 24 -1.83 -5.51 3.52
N GLU A 25 -2.01 -5.45 2.20
CA GLU A 25 -2.09 -6.62 1.32
C GLU A 25 -0.78 -7.41 1.29
N GLU A 26 0.36 -6.72 1.17
CA GLU A 26 1.68 -7.32 1.16
C GLU A 26 1.97 -8.01 2.49
N TYR A 27 1.65 -7.38 3.62
CA TYR A 27 1.84 -7.99 4.93
C TYR A 27 0.99 -9.25 5.09
N GLU A 28 -0.32 -9.16 4.88
CA GLU A 28 -1.25 -10.28 5.11
C GLU A 28 -0.97 -11.46 4.18
N THR A 29 -0.79 -11.19 2.88
CA THR A 29 -0.48 -12.23 1.89
C THR A 29 0.82 -12.96 2.22
N ASN A 30 1.91 -12.22 2.42
CA ASN A 30 3.21 -12.84 2.68
C ASN A 30 3.26 -13.55 4.05
N MET A 31 2.59 -13.01 5.06
CA MET A 31 2.49 -13.65 6.37
C MET A 31 1.65 -14.93 6.30
N SER A 32 0.56 -14.94 5.52
CA SER A 32 -0.26 -16.12 5.29
C SER A 32 0.54 -17.23 4.59
N ILE A 33 1.30 -16.90 3.54
CA ILE A 33 2.19 -17.84 2.85
C ILE A 33 3.23 -18.41 3.81
N ALA A 34 3.89 -17.55 4.59
CA ALA A 34 4.90 -17.99 5.56
C ALA A 34 4.32 -18.94 6.63
N LYS A 35 3.10 -18.65 7.11
CA LYS A 35 2.35 -19.55 8.02
C LYS A 35 1.98 -20.87 7.34
N GLY A 36 1.66 -20.85 6.05
CA GLY A 36 1.42 -22.05 5.24
C GLY A 36 2.62 -23.01 5.26
N TYR A 37 3.83 -22.47 5.05
CA TYR A 37 5.06 -23.25 5.17
C TYR A 37 5.33 -23.73 6.60
N ASP A 38 5.00 -22.94 7.62
CA ASP A 38 5.17 -23.39 9.02
C ASP A 38 4.26 -24.58 9.35
N LYS A 39 3.04 -24.63 8.81
CA LYS A 39 2.14 -25.79 8.98
C LYS A 39 2.69 -27.07 8.36
N LYS A 40 3.43 -26.97 7.25
CA LYS A 40 4.08 -28.12 6.58
C LYS A 40 5.23 -28.72 7.37
N THR A 41 5.73 -28.06 8.42
CA THR A 41 6.88 -28.54 9.21
C THR A 41 6.63 -29.95 9.77
N ILE A 42 5.41 -30.24 10.22
CA ILE A 42 5.05 -31.55 10.75
C ILE A 42 5.10 -32.63 9.65
N THR A 43 4.64 -32.32 8.44
CA THR A 43 4.75 -33.21 7.28
C THR A 43 6.19 -33.56 6.98
N TRP A 44 7.09 -32.56 6.97
CA TRP A 44 8.52 -32.82 6.79
C TRP A 44 9.08 -33.75 7.86
N ILE A 45 8.68 -33.58 9.12
CA ILE A 45 9.11 -34.46 10.21
C ILE A 45 8.66 -35.90 9.94
N HIS A 46 7.40 -36.10 9.57
CA HIS A 46 6.89 -37.43 9.21
C HIS A 46 7.61 -38.03 8.00
N ASP A 47 7.91 -37.24 6.98
CA ASP A 47 8.66 -37.72 5.81
C ASP A 47 10.06 -38.20 6.22
N PHE A 48 10.71 -37.51 7.17
CA PHE A 48 11.99 -37.95 7.75
C PHE A 48 11.88 -39.21 8.61
N GLU A 49 10.78 -39.39 9.35
CA GLU A 49 10.52 -40.59 10.15
C GLU A 49 10.37 -41.84 9.29
N VAL A 50 9.78 -41.69 8.09
CA VAL A 50 9.50 -42.81 7.16
C VAL A 50 10.68 -43.10 6.21
N ALA A 51 11.63 -42.16 6.05
CA ALA A 51 12.76 -42.31 5.16
C ALA A 51 13.73 -43.43 5.59
N ASN A 52 13.90 -44.44 4.72
CA ASN A 52 14.58 -45.69 5.07
C ASN A 52 16.09 -45.64 4.84
N ASN A 53 16.55 -44.76 3.96
CA ASN A 53 17.96 -44.69 3.56
C ASN A 53 18.52 -43.26 3.57
N TYR A 54 19.84 -43.17 3.43
CA TYR A 54 20.57 -41.91 3.41
C TYR A 54 20.13 -40.99 2.26
N ASP A 55 19.98 -41.54 1.05
CA ASP A 55 19.66 -40.77 -0.15
C ASP A 55 18.28 -40.10 -0.05
N GLU A 56 17.27 -40.80 0.48
CA GLU A 56 15.95 -40.26 0.76
C GLU A 56 16.01 -39.10 1.75
N ARG A 57 16.73 -39.27 2.88
CA ARG A 57 16.92 -38.19 3.87
C ARG A 57 17.65 -36.99 3.27
N CYS A 58 18.65 -37.19 2.41
CA CYS A 58 19.34 -36.11 1.72
C CYS A 58 18.44 -35.35 0.74
N LYS A 59 17.58 -36.05 0.00
CA LYS A 59 16.59 -35.42 -0.89
C LYS A 59 15.58 -34.59 -0.09
N LEU A 60 15.04 -35.14 1.00
CA LEU A 60 14.12 -34.44 1.90
C LEU A 60 14.78 -33.19 2.51
N ALA A 61 16.02 -33.29 2.99
CA ALA A 61 16.76 -32.15 3.54
C ALA A 61 16.95 -31.03 2.52
N THR A 62 17.28 -31.38 1.28
CA THR A 62 17.44 -30.42 0.18
C THR A 62 16.11 -29.72 -0.15
N ALA A 63 15.01 -30.47 -0.18
CA ALA A 63 13.69 -29.92 -0.46
C ALA A 63 13.18 -29.02 0.67
N LEU A 64 13.34 -29.45 1.94
CA LEU A 64 13.06 -28.64 3.12
C LEU A 64 13.87 -27.35 3.09
N HIS A 65 15.17 -27.40 2.78
CA HIS A 65 16.01 -26.20 2.70
C HIS A 65 15.44 -25.17 1.72
N LYS A 66 15.09 -25.59 0.50
CA LYS A 66 14.47 -24.72 -0.51
C LYS A 66 13.15 -24.13 -0.04
N GLU A 67 12.29 -24.93 0.60
CA GLU A 67 11.04 -24.41 1.18
C GLU A 67 11.31 -23.37 2.28
N ARG A 68 12.30 -23.61 3.15
CA ARG A 68 12.67 -22.64 4.20
C ARG A 68 13.28 -21.36 3.64
N GLU A 69 13.95 -21.41 2.49
CA GLU A 69 14.37 -20.20 1.76
C GLU A 69 13.19 -19.39 1.25
N ILE A 70 12.23 -20.04 0.58
CA ILE A 70 11.03 -19.37 0.07
C ILE A 70 10.24 -18.75 1.22
N ARG A 71 10.04 -19.51 2.31
CA ARG A 71 9.40 -18.99 3.52
C ARG A 71 10.14 -17.76 4.07
N ARG A 72 11.48 -17.78 4.15
CA ARG A 72 12.26 -16.63 4.62
C ARG A 72 12.01 -15.40 3.76
N LYS A 73 12.04 -15.54 2.43
CA LYS A 73 11.73 -14.44 1.49
C LYS A 73 10.36 -13.82 1.77
N HIS A 74 9.32 -14.63 1.94
CA HIS A 74 7.99 -14.12 2.28
C HIS A 74 7.95 -13.47 3.67
N LYS A 75 8.58 -14.08 4.68
CA LYS A 75 8.62 -13.49 6.02
C LYS A 75 9.34 -12.14 6.05
N ASP A 76 10.43 -12.00 5.29
CA ASP A 76 11.19 -10.77 5.20
C ASP A 76 10.41 -9.70 4.42
N ARG A 77 9.72 -10.07 3.35
CA ARG A 77 8.78 -9.19 2.63
C ARG A 77 7.65 -8.71 3.53
N ALA A 78 7.04 -9.59 4.32
CA ALA A 78 6.01 -9.18 5.29
C ALA A 78 6.57 -8.19 6.32
N LYS A 79 7.76 -8.46 6.87
CA LYS A 79 8.43 -7.55 7.83
C LYS A 79 8.72 -6.17 7.26
N LEU A 80 9.01 -6.07 5.96
CA LEU A 80 9.22 -4.77 5.29
C LEU A 80 8.00 -3.86 5.43
N PHE A 81 6.78 -4.41 5.31
CA PHE A 81 5.53 -3.64 5.40
C PHE A 81 4.88 -3.65 6.78
N GLN A 82 5.36 -4.49 7.69
CA GLN A 82 4.76 -4.71 9.00
C GLN A 82 4.52 -3.40 9.76
N LYS A 83 5.50 -2.48 9.78
CA LYS A 83 5.35 -1.23 10.55
C LYS A 83 4.29 -0.30 9.97
N ILE A 84 4.16 -0.26 8.65
CA ILE A 84 3.14 0.56 7.96
C ILE A 84 1.76 -0.07 8.18
N HIS A 85 1.66 -1.39 8.03
CA HIS A 85 0.43 -2.15 8.33
C HIS A 85 -0.02 -1.94 9.79
N GLU A 86 0.88 -2.11 10.75
CA GLU A 86 0.61 -1.92 12.19
C GLU A 86 0.16 -0.48 12.48
N PHE A 87 0.82 0.51 11.86
CA PHE A 87 0.42 1.90 11.98
C PHE A 87 -0.99 2.12 11.43
N ALA A 88 -1.31 1.64 10.23
CA ALA A 88 -2.61 1.80 9.60
C ALA A 88 -3.75 1.10 10.37
N GLY A 89 -3.46 -0.01 11.04
CA GLY A 89 -4.42 -0.78 11.82
C GLY A 89 -4.83 -0.14 13.16
N GLN A 90 -4.07 0.84 13.68
CA GLN A 90 -4.39 1.51 14.94
C GLN A 90 -5.70 2.31 14.83
N GLU A 91 -6.59 2.18 15.81
CA GLU A 91 -7.91 2.81 15.79
C GLU A 91 -7.84 4.34 15.59
N ARG A 92 -6.92 5.00 16.32
CA ARG A 92 -6.64 6.43 16.17
C ARG A 92 -6.23 6.83 14.75
N ASN A 93 -5.54 5.94 14.04
CA ASN A 93 -5.00 6.22 12.71
C ASN A 93 -6.03 5.98 11.61
N LYS A 94 -7.02 5.10 11.82
CA LYS A 94 -8.12 4.90 10.85
C LYS A 94 -8.85 6.20 10.53
N GLN A 95 -9.13 7.01 11.56
CA GLN A 95 -9.75 8.31 11.38
C GLN A 95 -8.84 9.28 10.61
N VAL A 96 -7.53 9.28 10.90
CA VAL A 96 -6.54 10.10 10.18
C VAL A 96 -6.46 9.70 8.71
N LEU A 97 -6.45 8.39 8.40
CA LEU A 97 -6.44 7.89 7.03
C LEU A 97 -7.72 8.26 6.25
N LYS A 98 -8.86 8.28 6.93
CA LYS A 98 -10.11 8.77 6.34
C LYS A 98 -10.02 10.27 6.01
N SER A 99 -9.46 11.07 6.92
CA SER A 99 -9.22 12.50 6.67
C SER A 99 -8.21 12.73 5.54
N LEU A 100 -7.18 11.90 5.41
CA LEU A 100 -6.21 11.94 4.30
C LEU A 100 -6.88 11.67 2.94
N LYS A 101 -7.77 10.67 2.86
CA LYS A 101 -8.54 10.41 1.63
C LYS A 101 -9.47 11.57 1.28
N TRP A 102 -10.06 12.22 2.27
CA TRP A 102 -10.87 13.42 2.06
C TRP A 102 -10.00 14.58 1.55
N LEU A 103 -8.84 14.82 2.18
CA LEU A 103 -7.87 15.83 1.75
C LEU A 103 -7.45 15.63 0.29
N LEU A 104 -7.18 14.38 -0.13
CA LEU A 104 -6.87 14.07 -1.53
C LEU A 104 -7.98 14.52 -2.49
N SER A 105 -9.24 14.28 -2.13
CA SER A 105 -10.39 14.70 -2.94
C SER A 105 -10.48 16.22 -3.07
N GLU A 106 -10.32 16.95 -1.96
CA GLU A 106 -10.34 18.41 -1.97
C GLU A 106 -9.15 19.00 -2.73
N GLN A 107 -7.96 18.39 -2.60
CA GLN A 107 -6.77 18.81 -3.32
C GLN A 107 -6.95 18.64 -4.84
N ARG A 108 -7.53 17.53 -5.30
CA ARG A 108 -7.84 17.31 -6.72
C ARG A 108 -8.81 18.36 -7.26
N LYS A 109 -9.87 18.69 -6.51
CA LYS A 109 -10.81 19.75 -6.91
C LYS A 109 -10.14 21.11 -6.99
N GLN A 110 -9.25 21.42 -6.05
CA GLN A 110 -8.52 22.68 -6.04
C GLN A 110 -7.56 22.78 -7.23
N GLU A 111 -6.85 21.69 -7.54
CA GLU A 111 -5.97 21.62 -8.72
C GLU A 111 -6.77 21.76 -10.02
N GLU A 112 -7.90 21.06 -10.16
CA GLU A 112 -8.81 21.18 -11.30
C GLU A 112 -9.35 22.61 -11.44
N TYR A 113 -9.76 23.24 -10.34
CA TYR A 113 -10.19 24.64 -10.33
C TYR A 113 -9.10 25.60 -10.79
N LEU A 114 -7.86 25.42 -10.31
CA LEU A 114 -6.73 26.28 -10.66
C LEU A 114 -6.27 26.11 -12.11
N GLU A 115 -6.45 24.92 -12.68
CA GLU A 115 -6.17 24.54 -14.06
C GLU A 115 -7.30 24.92 -15.04
N SER A 116 -8.53 25.07 -14.55
CA SER A 116 -9.67 25.49 -15.38
C SER A 116 -9.54 26.94 -15.89
N ASP A 117 -10.08 27.20 -17.08
CA ASP A 117 -10.15 28.54 -17.67
C ASP A 117 -11.01 29.46 -16.79
N ARG A 118 -10.34 30.39 -16.10
CA ARG A 118 -10.98 31.29 -15.14
C ARG A 118 -11.71 32.39 -15.89
N GLU A 119 -13.00 32.22 -16.15
CA GLU A 119 -13.86 33.35 -16.52
C GLU A 119 -14.08 34.27 -15.31
N PHE A 120 -13.35 35.39 -15.29
CA PHE A 120 -13.59 36.46 -14.32
C PHE A 120 -14.92 37.14 -14.64
N LYS A 121 -15.96 36.84 -13.83
CA LYS A 121 -17.20 37.62 -13.84
C LYS A 121 -17.00 38.87 -12.98
N HIS A 122 -16.87 40.03 -13.61
CA HIS A 122 -16.84 41.33 -12.93
C HIS A 122 -18.15 41.53 -12.16
N ARG A 123 -18.08 41.75 -10.85
CA ARG A 123 -19.25 41.88 -9.95
C ARG A 123 -19.34 43.25 -9.27
N VAL A 124 -18.69 44.26 -9.82
CA VAL A 124 -18.73 45.63 -9.30
C VAL A 124 -19.24 46.53 -10.42
N GLY A 125 -20.46 47.06 -10.31
CA GLY A 125 -20.92 48.17 -11.16
C GLY A 125 -22.06 47.92 -12.15
N ASP A 126 -22.95 46.95 -11.94
CA ASP A 126 -24.23 46.87 -12.69
C ASP A 126 -25.41 47.42 -11.88
N ASP A 127 -25.13 48.46 -11.09
CA ASP A 127 -26.15 49.27 -10.42
C ASP A 127 -26.22 50.63 -11.13
N GLY A 128 -27.13 50.74 -12.10
CA GLY A 128 -27.68 52.02 -12.57
C GLY A 128 -27.33 52.41 -14.00
N ILE A 129 -28.29 52.25 -14.91
CA ILE A 129 -28.99 53.35 -15.62
C ILE A 129 -30.36 52.80 -16.01
N GLY A 130 -31.35 53.03 -15.14
CA GLY A 130 -32.75 53.07 -15.54
C GLY A 130 -33.05 54.49 -15.96
N ASP A 131 -32.80 54.81 -17.23
CA ASP A 131 -33.13 56.13 -17.79
C ASP A 131 -34.66 56.28 -17.83
N THR A 132 -35.15 57.22 -17.01
CA THR A 132 -36.44 57.85 -17.17
C THR A 132 -36.37 58.83 -18.33
N ASN A 133 -37.18 58.61 -19.37
CA ASN A 133 -37.96 59.63 -20.07
C ASN A 133 -39.07 58.98 -20.92
#